data_AF-A0A838F1I1-F1
#
_entry.id   AF-A0A838F1I1-F1
#
_cell.length_a   1.000
_cell.length_b   1.000
_cell.length_c   1.000
_cell.angle_alpha   90.00
_cell.angle_beta   90.00
_cell.angle_gamma   90.00
#
_symmetry.space_group_name_H-M   'P 1'
#
loop_
_entity.id
_entity.type
_entity.pdbx_description
1 polymer ?
#
loop_
_entity_poly.entity_id
_entity_poly.type
_entity_poly.pdbx_seq_one_letter_code
_entity_poly.pdbx_strand_id
1 'polypeptide(L)' 'VSDAGVGALCARSAVMGAYLNVKINLSGLRDEQLKNEFLDKAEHWREKAIIKERDILKIVEEKIINL' A
#
# COMPACT_ATOMS: atom_id res chain seq x y z
N VAL A 1 -5.15 -9.26 -18.96
CA VAL A 1 -5.50 -9.31 -17.51
C VAL A 1 -4.26 -9.35 -16.62
N SER A 2 -3.14 -9.93 -17.08
CA SER A 2 -1.83 -9.89 -16.43
C SER A 2 -1.34 -8.47 -16.09
N ASP A 3 -1.48 -7.51 -17.00
CA ASP A 3 -1.01 -6.12 -16.78
C ASP A 3 -1.67 -5.45 -15.57
N ALA A 4 -2.92 -5.80 -15.27
CA ALA A 4 -3.61 -5.31 -14.08
C ALA A 4 -2.97 -5.86 -12.79
N GLY A 5 -2.50 -7.11 -12.80
CA GLY A 5 -1.78 -7.71 -11.68
C GLY A 5 -0.41 -7.08 -11.48
N VAL A 6 0.34 -6.88 -12.57
CA VAL A 6 1.63 -6.16 -12.54
C VAL A 6 1.43 -4.74 -12.01
N GLY A 7 0.42 -4.01 -12.51
CA GLY A 7 0.10 -2.67 -12.04
C GLY A 7 -0.29 -2.62 -10.56
N ALA A 8 -1.06 -3.58 -10.07
CA ALA A 8 -1.43 -3.69 -8.66
C ALA A 8 -0.20 -3.91 -7.75
N LEU A 9 0.72 -4.78 -8.15
CA LEU A 9 1.98 -5.01 -7.44
C LEU A 9 2.86 -3.74 -7.39
N CYS A 10 2.98 -3.03 -8.51
CA CYS A 10 3.71 -1.77 -8.59
C CYS A 10 3.07 -0.70 -7.69
N ALA A 11 1.73 -0.54 -7.76
CA ALA A 11 1.01 0.44 -6.95
C ALA A 11 1.15 0.16 -5.45
N ARG A 12 1.01 -1.10 -5.02
CA ARG A 12 1.24 -1.49 -3.62
C ARG A 12 2.66 -1.15 -3.18
N SER A 13 3.65 -1.51 -3.98
CA SER A 13 5.07 -1.25 -3.66
C SER A 13 5.36 0.24 -3.53
N ALA A 14 4.77 1.08 -4.39
CA ALA A 14 4.87 2.53 -4.29
C ALA A 14 4.28 3.06 -2.96
N VAL A 15 3.13 2.55 -2.54
CA VAL A 15 2.52 2.92 -1.26
C VAL A 15 3.37 2.45 -0.07
N MET A 16 3.96 1.24 -0.12
CA MET A 16 4.88 0.77 0.93
C MET A 16 6.10 1.69 1.05
N GLY A 17 6.69 2.09 -0.08
CA GLY A 17 7.81 3.03 -0.11
C GLY A 17 7.43 4.39 0.48
N ALA A 18 6.26 4.93 0.10
CA ALA A 18 5.76 6.19 0.65
C ALA A 18 5.51 6.10 2.17
N TYR A 19 4.90 5.01 2.64
CA TYR A 19 4.68 4.73 4.06
C TYR A 19 6.01 4.69 4.85
N LEU A 20 7.04 4.03 4.32
CA LEU A 20 8.37 4.01 4.94
C LEU A 20 8.98 5.42 5.03
N ASN A 21 8.89 6.20 3.95
CA ASN A 21 9.37 7.59 3.94
C ASN A 21 8.65 8.45 4.99
N VAL A 22 7.33 8.25 5.18
CA VAL A 22 6.59 8.92 6.26
C VAL A 22 7.17 8.56 7.62
N LYS A 23 7.34 7.26 7.94
CA LYS A 23 7.90 6.84 9.23
C LYS A 23 9.28 7.42 9.51
N ILE A 24 10.14 7.47 8.49
CA ILE A 24 11.48 8.06 8.61
C ILE A 24 11.36 9.52 9.04
N ASN A 25 10.51 10.30 8.37
CA ASN A 25 10.30 11.71 8.73
C ASN A 25 9.64 11.88 10.10
N LEU A 26 8.71 11.00 10.47
CA LEU A 26 8.05 11.01 11.78
C LEU A 26 9.00 10.75 12.95
N SER A 27 10.11 10.02 12.73
CA SER A 27 11.12 9.79 13.78
C SER A 27 11.78 11.09 14.27
N GLY A 28 11.83 12.12 13.44
CA GLY A 28 12.38 13.44 13.77
C GLY A 28 11.35 14.46 14.26
N LEU A 29 10.05 14.13 14.25
CA LEU A 29 8.99 15.04 14.62
C LEU A 29 8.75 15.00 16.15
N ARG A 30 8.84 16.17 16.80
CA ARG A 30 8.63 16.30 18.26
C ARG A 30 7.17 16.43 18.67
N ASP A 31 6.31 16.87 17.76
CA ASP A 31 4.88 17.00 18.01
C ASP A 31 4.23 15.61 17.95
N GLU A 32 3.97 15.03 19.12
CA GLU A 32 3.41 13.68 19.24
C GLU A 32 1.96 13.59 18.73
N GLN A 33 1.18 14.69 18.77
CA GLN A 33 -0.19 14.67 18.25
C GLN A 33 -0.17 14.58 16.73
N LEU A 34 0.61 15.44 16.07
CA LEU A 34 0.78 15.40 14.60
C LEU A 34 1.41 14.09 14.14
N LYS A 35 2.36 13.56 14.92
CA LYS A 35 3.01 12.28 14.63
C LYS A 35 2.01 11.13 14.61
N ASN A 36 1.14 11.05 15.62
CA ASN A 36 0.09 10.03 15.66
C ASN A 36 -0.91 10.19 14.52
N GLU A 37 -1.35 11.43 14.24
CA GLU A 37 -2.26 11.71 13.13
C GLU A 37 -1.70 11.26 11.77
N PHE A 38 -0.43 11.56 11.48
CA PHE A 38 0.21 11.15 10.24
C PHE A 38 0.47 9.65 10.17
N LEU A 39 0.83 9.02 11.30
CA LEU A 39 1.02 7.58 11.37
C LEU A 39 -0.28 6.85 11.06
N ASP A 40 -1.40 7.26 11.67
CA ASP A 40 -2.71 6.65 11.46
C ASP A 40 -3.16 6.77 10.00
N LYS A 41 -2.97 7.95 9.39
CA LYS A 41 -3.26 8.15 7.96
C LYS A 41 -2.38 7.27 7.07
N ALA A 42 -1.09 7.16 7.38
CA ALA A 42 -0.16 6.36 6.60
C ALA A 42 -0.49 4.86 6.70
N GLU A 43 -0.85 4.36 7.89
CA GLU A 43 -1.33 2.99 8.09
C GLU A 43 -2.61 2.70 7.32
N HIS A 44 -3.57 3.63 7.35
CA HIS A 44 -4.81 3.50 6.58
C HIS A 44 -4.54 3.27 5.09
N TRP A 45 -3.66 4.08 4.49
CA TRP A 45 -3.33 3.95 3.07
C TRP A 45 -2.51 2.70 2.77
N ARG A 46 -1.57 2.33 3.64
CA ARG A 46 -0.80 1.08 3.53
C ARG A 46 -1.72 -0.13 3.49
N GLU A 47 -2.66 -0.21 4.43
CA GLU A 47 -3.59 -1.34 4.54
C GLU A 47 -4.56 -1.39 3.35
N LYS A 48 -5.10 -0.23 2.95
CA LYS A 48 -5.96 -0.13 1.78
C LYS A 48 -5.26 -0.58 0.49
N ALA A 49 -3.98 -0.26 0.32
CA ALA A 49 -3.19 -0.71 -0.82
C ALA A 49 -2.99 -2.23 -0.83
N ILE A 50 -2.72 -2.85 0.33
CA ILE A 50 -2.59 -4.31 0.46
C ILE A 50 -3.91 -5.00 0.10
N ILE A 51 -5.02 -4.53 0.67
CA ILE A 51 -6.34 -5.12 0.41
C ILE A 51 -6.68 -5.01 -1.08
N LYS A 52 -6.48 -3.83 -1.69
CA LYS A 52 -6.77 -3.63 -3.12
C LYS A 52 -5.89 -4.47 -4.03
N GLU A 53 -4.60 -4.58 -3.73
CA GLU A 53 -3.69 -5.42 -4.50
C GLU A 53 -4.10 -6.89 -4.43
N ARG A 54 -4.38 -7.40 -3.22
CA ARG A 54 -4.87 -8.78 -3.03
C ARG A 54 -6.15 -9.05 -3.80
N ASP A 55 -7.14 -8.14 -3.72
CA ASP A 55 -8.42 -8.31 -4.40
C ASP A 55 -8.24 -8.31 -5.94
N ILE A 56 -7.34 -7.47 -6.47
CA ILE A 56 -7.02 -7.45 -7.91
C ILE A 56 -6.29 -8.73 -8.32
N LEU A 57 -5.27 -9.16 -7.56
CA LEU A 57 -4.53 -10.38 -7.89
C LEU A 57 -5.43 -11.61 -7.89
N LYS A 58 -6.37 -11.72 -6.94
CA LYS A 58 -7.35 -12.81 -6.93
C LYS A 58 -8.11 -12.89 -8.26
N ILE A 59 -8.62 -11.77 -8.77
CA ILE A 59 -9.33 -11.71 -10.06
C ILE A 59 -8.40 -12.06 -11.22
N VAL A 60 -7.15 -11.61 -11.17
CA VAL A 60 -6.15 -11.88 -12.22
C VAL A 60 -5.80 -13.37 -12.25
N GLU A 61 -5.54 -13.99 -11.09
CA GLU A 61 -5.23 -15.40 -10.93
C GLU A 61 -6.40 -16.28 -11.37
N GLU A 62 -7.64 -15.97 -10.96
CA GLU A 62 -8.84 -16.67 -11.44
C GLU A 62 -8.96 -16.65 -12.97
N LYS A 63 -8.50 -15.59 -13.64
CA LYS A 63 -8.54 -15.50 -15.11
C LYS A 63 -7.33 -16.12 -15.80
N ILE A 64 -6.19 -16.27 -15.12
CA ILE A 64 -4.99 -16.92 -15.66
C ILE A 64 -5.04 -18.43 -15.45
N ILE A 65 -5.53 -18.92 -14.31
CA ILE A 65 -5.62 -20.35 -13.98
C ILE A 65 -6.70 -21.07 -14.81
N ASN A 66 -7.66 -20.33 -15.37
CA ASN A 66 -8.65 -20.85 -16.32
C ASN A 66 -8.12 -20.95 -17.78
N LEU A 67 -6.79 -21.05 -17.97
CA LEU A 67 -6.14 -21.43 -19.23
C LEU A 67 -5.95 -22.95 -19.29
#